data_AF-A0A7V1V443-F1
#
_entry.id   AF-A0A7V1V443-F1
#
_cell.length_a   1.000
_cell.length_b   1.000
_cell.length_c   1.000
_cell.angle_alpha   90.00
_cell.angle_beta   90.00
_cell.angle_gamma   90.00
#
_symmetry.space_group_name_H-M   'P 1'
#
loop_
_entity.id
_entity.type
_entity.pdbx_description
1 polymer ?
#
loop_
_entity_poly.entity_id
_entity_poly.type
_entity_poly.pdbx_seq_one_letter_code
_entity_poly.pdbx_strand_id
1 'polypeptide(L)'
;MRTASRGSCSRTAAGGGGDAGLYTLEVCITSGPIAEKFAKKNKVISRTIQIRGDQTLEDLHDAIFEAFDREEEHMYEFQVGGKGPMDPKA
;
A
#
# COMPACT_ATOMS: atom_id res chain seq x y z
N MET A 1 7.29 -45.37 -27.58
CA MET A 1 6.27 -44.41 -27.08
C MET A 1 7.00 -43.21 -26.49
N ARG A 2 6.92 -42.04 -27.14
CA ARG A 2 7.56 -40.80 -26.67
C ARG A 2 6.54 -40.03 -25.84
N THR A 3 6.77 -39.91 -24.54
CA THR A 3 5.99 -39.02 -23.68
C THR A 3 6.61 -37.63 -23.72
N ALA A 4 5.81 -36.64 -24.16
CA ALA A 4 6.20 -35.24 -24.17
C ALA A 4 6.11 -34.69 -22.74
N SER A 5 7.24 -34.24 -22.20
CA SER A 5 7.30 -33.48 -20.94
C SER A 5 6.85 -32.04 -21.23
N ARG A 6 5.76 -31.61 -20.60
CA ARG A 6 5.31 -30.21 -20.62
C ARG A 6 6.39 -29.34 -19.95
N GLY A 7 6.94 -28.40 -20.70
CA GLY A 7 7.81 -27.35 -20.15
C GLY A 7 7.01 -26.51 -19.15
N SER A 8 7.44 -26.54 -17.89
CA SER A 8 7.01 -25.56 -16.90
C SER A 8 7.69 -24.24 -17.22
N CYS A 9 6.92 -23.28 -17.75
CA CYS A 9 7.37 -21.90 -17.83
C CYS A 9 7.15 -21.29 -16.44
N SER A 10 8.16 -21.41 -15.57
CA SER A 10 8.16 -20.69 -14.29
C SER A 10 8.19 -19.20 -14.60
N ARG A 11 7.14 -18.47 -14.19
CA ARG A 11 7.17 -17.00 -14.19
C ARG A 11 8.35 -16.55 -13.33
N THR A 12 9.34 -15.95 -13.98
CA THR A 12 10.45 -15.27 -13.30
C THR A 12 9.86 -14.10 -12.53
N ALA A 13 9.88 -14.19 -11.19
CA ALA A 13 9.69 -13.01 -10.36
C ALA A 13 10.85 -12.05 -10.67
N ALA A 14 10.53 -10.84 -11.14
CA ALA A 14 11.49 -9.77 -11.29
C ALA A 14 11.84 -9.23 -9.89
N GLY A 15 12.55 -10.04 -9.10
CA GLY A 15 13.21 -9.59 -7.88
C GLY A 15 14.48 -8.86 -8.26
N GLY A 16 14.40 -7.54 -8.40
CA GLY A 16 15.59 -6.69 -8.44
C GLY A 16 16.34 -6.81 -7.12
N GLY A 17 17.35 -7.67 -7.08
CA GLY A 17 18.25 -7.87 -5.94
C GLY A 17 19.21 -6.69 -5.74
N GLY A 18 18.66 -5.51 -5.48
CA GLY A 18 19.34 -4.43 -4.79
C GLY A 18 18.87 -4.40 -3.34
N ASP A 19 19.67 -3.84 -2.44
CA ASP A 19 19.22 -3.49 -1.08
C ASP A 19 18.06 -2.50 -1.21
N ALA A 20 16.84 -3.03 -1.34
CA ALA A 20 15.64 -2.26 -1.48
C ALA A 20 15.43 -1.54 -0.15
N GLY A 21 15.84 -0.27 -0.09
CA GLY A 21 15.83 0.51 1.14
C GLY A 21 14.51 0.33 1.90
N LEU A 22 14.61 0.13 3.22
CA LEU A 22 13.43 -0.02 4.06
C LEU A 22 12.88 1.36 4.42
N TYR A 23 11.67 1.65 3.95
CA TYR A 23 10.97 2.89 4.23
C TYR A 23 10.03 2.69 5.41
N THR A 24 10.05 3.61 6.36
CA THR A 24 9.06 3.68 7.44
C THR A 24 8.11 4.84 7.16
N LEU A 25 6.84 4.55 6.95
CA LEU A 25 5.82 5.53 6.59
C LEU A 25 4.82 5.66 7.74
N GLU A 26 4.51 6.91 8.12
CA GLU A 26 3.38 7.21 8.99
C GLU A 26 2.17 7.54 8.12
N VAL A 27 1.12 6.71 8.20
CA VAL A 27 -0.10 6.84 7.42
C VAL A 27 -1.21 7.33 8.35
N CYS A 28 -1.83 8.46 8.00
CA CYS A 28 -2.86 9.12 8.80
C CYS A 28 -4.19 9.19 8.04
N ILE A 29 -5.30 8.87 8.71
CA ILE A 29 -6.63 9.12 8.17
C ILE A 29 -6.97 10.60 8.33
N THR A 30 -7.25 11.28 7.22
CA THR A 30 -7.58 12.72 7.19
C THR A 30 -9.08 12.98 7.31
N SER A 31 -9.90 12.11 6.74
CA SER A 31 -11.36 12.20 6.76
C SER A 31 -12.00 10.83 6.53
N GLY A 32 -13.27 10.67 6.90
CA GLY A 32 -14.02 9.43 6.69
C GLY A 32 -15.23 9.29 7.62
N PRO A 33 -16.02 8.22 7.46
CA PRO A 33 -17.15 7.90 8.32
C PRO A 33 -16.67 7.39 9.68
N ILE A 34 -16.17 8.31 10.52
CA ILE A 34 -15.76 8.03 11.90
C ILE A 34 -16.79 8.64 12.86
N ALA A 35 -17.13 7.92 13.93
CA ALA A 35 -18.04 8.45 14.94
C ALA A 35 -17.44 9.71 15.58
N GLU A 36 -18.21 10.80 15.71
CA GLU A 36 -17.69 12.06 16.25
C GLU A 36 -17.04 11.92 17.63
N LYS A 37 -17.61 11.07 18.49
CA LYS A 37 -17.06 10.79 19.83
C LYS A 37 -15.67 10.16 19.74
N PHE A 38 -15.45 9.30 18.74
CA PHE A 38 -14.17 8.68 18.47
C PHE A 38 -13.17 9.67 17.90
N ALA A 39 -13.58 10.52 16.95
CA ALA A 39 -12.74 11.57 16.38
C ALA A 39 -12.30 12.61 17.44
N LYS A 40 -13.20 12.96 18.38
CA LYS A 40 -12.90 13.89 19.48
C LYS A 40 -11.88 13.33 20.46
N LYS A 41 -11.92 12.01 20.72
CA LYS A 41 -10.98 11.33 21.63
C LYS A 41 -9.64 11.00 20.95
N ASN A 42 -9.68 10.67 19.65
CA ASN A 42 -8.53 10.27 18.85
C ASN A 42 -8.34 11.29 17.72
N LYS A 43 -7.70 12.41 18.07
CA LYS A 43 -7.50 13.55 17.14
C LYS A 43 -6.69 13.18 15.90
N VAL A 44 -5.81 12.18 16.01
CA VAL A 44 -5.02 11.64 14.91
C VAL A 44 -5.16 10.12 14.96
N ILE A 45 -5.60 9.53 13.85
CA ILE A 45 -5.64 8.08 13.67
C ILE A 45 -4.53 7.75 12.68
N SER A 46 -3.42 7.24 13.19
CA SER A 46 -2.26 6.88 12.37
C SER A 46 -1.78 5.45 12.58
N ARG A 47 -1.08 4.93 11.57
CA ARG A 47 -0.37 3.64 11.59
C ARG A 47 1.02 3.84 11.02
N THR A 48 1.99 3.21 11.65
CA THR A 48 3.36 3.14 11.14
C THR A 48 3.51 1.84 10.39
N ILE A 49 3.80 1.93 9.10
CA ILE A 49 4.03 0.76 8.23
C ILE A 49 5.46 0.79 7.71
N GLN A 50 6.00 -0.39 7.45
CA GLN A 50 7.30 -0.54 6.81
C GLN A 50 7.13 -1.21 5.46
N ILE A 51 7.75 -0.64 4.44
CA ILE A 51 7.70 -1.15 3.07
C ILE A 51 9.09 -1.09 2.46
N ARG A 52 9.43 -2.07 1.64
CA ARG A 52 10.70 -2.08 0.91
C ARG A 52 10.59 -1.23 -0.35
N GLY A 53 11.71 -0.65 -0.77
CA GLY A 53 11.79 0.19 -1.97
C GLY A 53 11.60 -0.52 -3.31
N ASP A 54 11.58 -1.85 -3.32
CA ASP A 54 11.34 -2.69 -4.50
C ASP A 54 9.87 -3.09 -4.65
N GLN A 55 9.02 -2.77 -3.66
CA GLN A 55 7.60 -3.03 -3.70
C GLN A 55 6.85 -1.97 -4.51
N THR A 56 5.73 -2.38 -5.09
CA THR A 56 4.88 -1.54 -5.93
C THR A 56 3.93 -0.68 -5.09
N LEU A 57 3.24 0.27 -5.74
CA LEU A 57 2.17 1.04 -5.07
C LEU A 57 0.95 0.18 -4.73
N GLU A 58 0.74 -0.94 -5.42
CA GLU A 58 -0.27 -1.93 -5.09
C GLU A 58 0.08 -2.64 -3.78
N ASP A 59 1.34 -3.07 -3.60
CA ASP A 59 1.81 -3.64 -2.33
C ASP A 59 1.66 -2.63 -1.17
N LEU A 60 1.89 -1.34 -1.43
CA LEU A 60 1.65 -0.28 -0.46
C LEU A 60 0.16 -0.14 -0.12
N HIS A 61 -0.72 -0.24 -1.11
CA HIS A 61 -2.17 -0.21 -0.91
C HIS A 61 -2.60 -1.35 0.02
N ASP A 62 -2.16 -2.57 -0.26
CA ASP A 62 -2.49 -3.76 0.52
C ASP A 62 -1.99 -3.63 1.97
N ALA A 63 -0.75 -3.16 2.16
CA ALA A 63 -0.19 -2.94 3.49
C ALA A 63 -0.94 -1.88 4.30
N ILE A 64 -1.44 -0.82 3.64
CA ILE A 64 -2.30 0.18 4.29
C ILE A 64 -3.62 -0.47 4.71
N PHE A 65 -4.24 -1.27 3.84
CA PHE A 65 -5.53 -1.90 4.13
C PHE A 65 -5.42 -2.88 5.30
N GLU A 66 -4.38 -3.71 5.32
CA GLU A 66 -4.09 -4.62 6.44
C GLU A 66 -3.87 -3.84 7.74
N ALA A 67 -3.08 -2.75 7.72
CA ALA A 67 -2.79 -1.96 8.91
C ALA A 67 -4.02 -1.27 9.54
N PHE A 68 -5.06 -1.03 8.74
CA PHE A 68 -6.33 -0.43 9.16
C PHE A 68 -7.47 -1.44 9.28
N ASP A 69 -7.21 -2.74 9.12
CA ASP A 69 -8.21 -3.82 9.21
C ASP A 69 -9.39 -3.58 8.24
N ARG A 70 -9.06 -3.23 6.99
CA ARG A 70 -10.04 -2.96 5.92
C ARG A 70 -10.09 -4.10 4.92
N GLU A 71 -11.29 -4.62 4.66
CA GLU A 71 -11.50 -5.75 3.74
C GLU A 71 -12.16 -5.35 2.40
N GLU A 72 -12.79 -4.17 2.32
CA GLU A 72 -13.53 -3.73 1.12
C GLU A 72 -12.63 -2.96 0.15
N GLU A 73 -12.19 -3.64 -0.93
CA GLU A 73 -11.49 -3.02 -2.05
C GLU A 73 -12.40 -2.00 -2.77
N HIS A 74 -11.95 -0.75 -2.77
CA HIS A 74 -12.52 0.33 -3.56
C HIS A 74 -11.45 0.92 -4.48
N MET A 75 -11.86 1.64 -5.52
CA MET A 75 -10.91 2.36 -6.38
C MET A 75 -10.04 3.32 -5.56
N TYR A 76 -8.75 3.35 -5.88
CA TYR A 76 -7.76 4.17 -5.19
C TYR A 76 -6.85 4.90 -6.18
N GLU A 77 -6.25 5.99 -5.69
CA GLU A 77 -5.22 6.74 -6.41
C GLU A 77 -4.14 7.21 -5.42
N PHE A 78 -2.93 7.42 -5.94
CA PHE A 78 -1.83 8.01 -5.19
C PHE A 78 -1.45 9.34 -5.83
N GLN A 79 -1.52 10.42 -5.07
CA GLN A 79 -1.06 11.75 -5.46
C GLN A 79 0.27 12.03 -4.75
N VAL A 80 1.32 12.37 -5.51
CA VAL A 80 2.69 12.56 -4.98
C VAL A 80 3.27 13.86 -5.55
N GLY A 81 3.78 14.74 -4.70
CA GLY A 81 4.36 16.03 -5.11
C GLY A 81 3.50 17.25 -4.77
N GLY A 82 2.25 17.03 -4.34
CA GLY A 82 1.36 18.08 -3.82
C GLY A 82 1.67 18.52 -2.39
N LYS A 83 1.05 19.61 -1.94
CA LYS A 83 1.17 20.14 -0.56
C LYS A 83 0.17 19.51 0.42
N GLY A 84 -0.79 18.75 -0.07
CA GLY A 84 -1.81 18.12 0.75
C GLY A 84 -2.75 17.22 -0.06
N PRO A 85 -3.73 16.58 0.60
CA PRO A 85 -4.73 15.76 -0.06
C PRO A 85 -5.52 16.57 -1.09
N MET A 86 -5.75 16.01 -2.28
CA MET A 86 -6.52 16.65 -3.36
C MET A 86 -5.93 17.98 -3.83
N ASP A 87 -4.60 18.17 -3.76
CA ASP A 87 -3.95 19.36 -4.29
C ASP A 87 -4.04 19.36 -5.83
N PRO A 88 -4.66 20.37 -6.48
CA PRO A 88 -4.79 20.43 -7.93
C PRO A 88 -3.45 20.50 -8.68
N LYS A 89 -2.35 20.75 -7.96
CA LYS A 89 -0.99 20.85 -8.48
C LYS A 89 -0.11 19.65 -8.09
N ALA A 90 -0.70 18.61 -7.51
CA ALA A 90 -0.01 17.36 -7.19
C ALA A 90 0.47 16.64 -8.45
#